data_AF-A0A921MY61-F1
#
_entry.id   AF-A0A921MY61-F1
#
_cell.length_a   1.000
_cell.length_b   1.000
_cell.length_c   1.000
_cell.angle_alpha   90.00
_cell.angle_beta   90.00
_cell.angle_gamma   90.00
#
_symmetry.space_group_name_H-M   'P 1'
#
loop_
_entity.id
_entity.type
_entity.pdbx_description
1 polymer ?
#
loop_
_entity_poly.entity_id
_entity_poly.type
_entity_poly.pdbx_seq_one_letter_code
_entity_poly.pdbx_strand_id
1 'polypeptide(L)'
;MAAAQEGPSRYYVRTSVWTGGDFDLAFVAVAQLAQESHTGAQEAMRRARERWLDLIRAEVGEEATARAILLLGDGLYFDAALGGAAEPSDGLSISPEELMPVVDRLLAAAESARAR
;
A
#
# COMPACT_ATOMS: atom_id res chain seq x y z
N MET A 1 -7.46 -2.99 -8.38
CA MET A 1 -6.20 -3.77 -8.41
C MET A 1 -6.18 -4.81 -9.53
N ALA A 2 -6.89 -5.95 -9.45
CA ALA A 2 -6.73 -7.03 -10.43
C ALA A 2 -6.99 -6.65 -11.91
N ALA A 3 -7.91 -5.72 -12.16
CA ALA A 3 -8.23 -5.22 -13.49
C ALA A 3 -7.42 -3.96 -13.90
N ALA A 4 -6.45 -3.54 -13.09
CA ALA A 4 -5.64 -2.36 -13.40
C ALA A 4 -4.67 -2.67 -14.55
N GLN A 5 -4.69 -1.86 -15.60
CA GLN A 5 -3.86 -2.07 -16.79
C GLN A 5 -2.35 -2.03 -16.49
N GLU A 6 -1.97 -1.29 -15.45
CA GLU A 6 -0.60 -1.15 -14.98
C GLU A 6 -0.14 -2.20 -13.97
N GLY A 7 -1.00 -3.17 -13.67
CA GLY A 7 -0.74 -4.21 -12.71
C GLY A 7 -1.01 -3.81 -11.25
N PRO A 8 -1.18 -4.80 -10.36
CA PRO A 8 -1.57 -4.58 -8.98
C PRO A 8 -0.52 -3.82 -8.15
N SER A 9 0.79 -4.01 -8.37
CA SER A 9 1.85 -3.34 -7.58
C SER A 9 1.86 -1.83 -7.79
N ARG A 10 1.88 -1.39 -9.06
CA ARG A 10 1.87 0.03 -9.41
C ARG A 10 0.55 0.69 -9.00
N TYR A 11 -0.57 0.02 -9.25
CA TYR A 11 -1.88 0.52 -8.86
C TYR A 11 -2.00 0.69 -7.34
N TYR A 12 -1.54 -0.29 -6.56
CA TYR A 12 -1.60 -0.24 -5.10
C TYR A 12 -0.89 1.00 -4.58
N VAL A 13 0.41 1.13 -4.87
CA VAL A 13 1.23 2.25 -4.38
C VAL A 13 0.68 3.60 -4.86
N ARG A 14 0.22 3.71 -6.12
CA ARG A 14 -0.33 4.97 -6.63
C ARG A 14 -1.62 5.41 -5.94
N THR A 15 -2.47 4.46 -5.60
CA THR A 15 -3.76 4.73 -4.98
C THR A 15 -3.70 4.76 -3.44
N SER A 16 -2.54 4.46 -2.86
CA SER A 16 -2.26 4.60 -1.42
C SER A 16 -2.05 6.06 -1.00
N VAL A 17 -3.08 6.88 -1.22
CA VAL A 17 -3.12 8.29 -0.84
C VAL A 17 -4.37 8.59 -0.02
N TRP A 18 -4.29 9.60 0.83
CA TRP A 18 -5.47 10.12 1.51
C TRP A 18 -6.29 10.98 0.56
N THR A 19 -7.57 10.62 0.35
CA THR A 19 -8.52 11.40 -0.46
C THR A 19 -9.55 12.15 0.39
N GLY A 20 -9.68 11.78 1.67
CA GLY A 20 -10.71 12.29 2.57
C GLY A 20 -12.11 11.71 2.33
N GLY A 21 -12.23 10.67 1.50
CA GLY A 21 -13.49 10.02 1.19
C GLY A 21 -13.97 9.06 2.28
N ASP A 22 -15.20 8.54 2.13
CA ASP A 22 -15.82 7.60 3.07
C ASP A 22 -14.97 6.35 3.34
N PHE A 23 -14.27 5.86 2.30
CA PHE A 23 -13.35 4.74 2.46
C PHE A 23 -12.20 5.07 3.41
N ASP A 24 -11.62 6.26 3.30
CA ASP A 24 -10.45 6.64 4.08
C ASP A 24 -10.79 6.79 5.57
N LEU A 25 -11.93 7.43 5.83
CA LEU A 25 -12.49 7.58 7.18
C LEU A 25 -12.78 6.22 7.80
N ALA A 26 -13.44 5.32 7.07
CA ALA A 26 -13.74 3.98 7.54
C ALA A 26 -12.47 3.16 7.79
N PHE A 27 -11.50 3.24 6.87
CA PHE A 27 -10.26 2.49 6.97
C PHE A 27 -9.42 2.93 8.17
N VAL A 28 -9.28 4.25 8.41
CA VAL A 28 -8.58 4.77 9.60
C VAL A 28 -9.32 4.41 10.88
N ALA A 29 -10.65 4.51 10.93
CA ALA A 29 -11.42 4.12 12.11
C ALA A 29 -11.23 2.64 12.46
N VAL A 30 -11.28 1.76 11.45
CA VAL A 30 -11.02 0.33 11.64
C VAL A 30 -9.56 0.08 12.05
N ALA A 31 -8.60 0.80 11.46
CA ALA A 31 -7.20 0.70 11.86
C ALA A 31 -6.98 1.09 13.33
N GLN A 32 -7.61 2.18 13.79
CA GLN A 32 -7.55 2.62 15.19
C GLN A 32 -8.15 1.57 16.14
N LEU A 33 -9.35 1.05 15.84
CA LEU A 33 -9.96 -0.03 16.62
C LEU A 33 -9.06 -1.28 16.68
N ALA A 34 -8.37 -1.61 15.58
CA ALA A 34 -7.45 -2.73 15.55
C ALA A 34 -6.24 -2.53 16.47
N GLN A 35 -5.73 -1.29 16.61
CA GLN A 35 -4.68 -0.94 17.57
C GLN A 35 -5.15 -1.11 19.02
N GLU A 36 -6.42 -0.81 19.31
CA GLU A 36 -7.05 -1.02 20.63
C GLU A 36 -7.47 -2.49 20.88
N SER A 37 -6.90 -3.44 20.13
CA SER A 37 -7.15 -4.88 20.29
C SER A 37 -8.60 -5.32 20.01
N HIS A 38 -9.37 -4.55 19.24
CA HIS A 38 -10.68 -5.00 18.78
C HIS A 38 -10.53 -6.14 17.75
N THR A 39 -10.84 -7.36 18.14
CA THR A 39 -10.58 -8.59 17.35
C THR A 39 -11.19 -8.56 15.95
N GLY A 40 -12.44 -8.08 15.81
CA GLY A 40 -13.09 -7.96 14.51
C GLY A 40 -12.41 -6.96 13.57
N ALA A 41 -11.79 -5.90 14.12
CA ALA A 41 -11.10 -4.90 13.35
C ALA A 41 -9.72 -5.40 12.92
N GLN A 42 -9.01 -6.10 13.81
CA GLN A 42 -7.75 -6.79 13.48
C GLN A 42 -7.95 -7.79 12.35
N GLU A 43 -9.02 -8.59 12.42
CA GLU A 43 -9.36 -9.56 11.39
C GLU A 43 -9.73 -8.89 10.06
N ALA A 44 -10.51 -7.80 10.10
CA ALA A 44 -10.85 -7.04 8.89
C ALA A 44 -9.59 -6.46 8.21
N MET A 45 -8.70 -5.84 8.98
CA MET A 45 -7.43 -5.28 8.48
C MET A 45 -6.51 -6.36 7.92
N ARG A 46 -6.39 -7.50 8.62
CA ARG A 46 -5.61 -8.65 8.17
C ARG A 46 -6.13 -9.15 6.82
N ARG A 47 -7.44 -9.40 6.71
CA ARG A 47 -8.07 -9.86 5.45
C ARG A 47 -7.90 -8.86 4.30
N ALA A 48 -7.98 -7.56 4.58
CA ALA A 48 -7.77 -6.54 3.56
C ALA A 48 -6.34 -6.59 3.00
N ARG A 49 -5.35 -6.56 3.91
CA ARG A 49 -3.93 -6.66 3.53
C ARG A 49 -3.57 -7.97 2.84
N GLU A 50 -4.11 -9.10 3.29
CA GLU A 50 -3.89 -10.41 2.65
C GLU A 50 -4.38 -10.41 1.20
N ARG A 51 -5.58 -9.87 0.92
CA ARG A 51 -6.09 -9.79 -0.46
C ARG A 51 -5.24 -8.90 -1.36
N TRP A 52 -4.74 -7.79 -0.84
CA TRP A 52 -3.85 -6.92 -1.62
C TRP A 52 -2.49 -7.57 -1.86
N LEU A 53 -1.92 -8.19 -0.82
CA LEU A 53 -0.66 -8.92 -0.90
C LEU A 53 -0.74 -10.08 -1.89
N ASP A 54 -1.85 -10.84 -1.91
CA ASP A 54 -2.04 -11.95 -2.83
C ASP A 54 -2.00 -11.49 -4.30
N LEU A 55 -2.61 -10.34 -4.60
CA LEU A 55 -2.59 -9.76 -5.94
C LEU A 55 -1.21 -9.26 -6.33
N ILE A 56 -0.52 -8.56 -5.43
CA ILE A 56 0.87 -8.10 -5.65
C ILE A 56 1.80 -9.29 -5.84
N ARG A 57 1.68 -10.32 -5.00
CA ARG A 57 2.49 -11.53 -5.08
C ARG A 57 2.26 -12.31 -6.38
N ALA A 58 1.01 -12.36 -6.86
CA ALA A 58 0.72 -13.01 -8.14
C ALA A 58 1.46 -12.35 -9.32
N GLU A 59 1.67 -11.03 -9.28
CA GLU A 59 2.46 -10.30 -10.28
C GLU A 59 3.97 -10.47 -10.08
N VAL A 60 4.44 -10.30 -8.84
CA VAL A 60 5.87 -10.23 -8.50
C VAL A 60 6.51 -11.63 -8.47
N GLY A 61 5.79 -12.63 -7.97
CA GLY A 61 6.26 -14.01 -7.79
C GLY A 61 7.16 -14.26 -6.58
N GLU A 62 7.68 -13.21 -5.94
CA GLU A 62 8.60 -13.27 -4.79
C GLU A 62 7.96 -12.60 -3.56
N GLU A 63 7.90 -13.32 -2.43
CA GLU A 63 7.14 -12.93 -1.24
C GLU A 63 7.72 -11.68 -0.56
N ALA A 64 9.05 -11.56 -0.43
CA ALA A 64 9.66 -10.42 0.24
C ALA A 64 9.46 -9.13 -0.55
N THR A 65 9.59 -9.17 -1.87
CA THR A 65 9.34 -8.03 -2.77
C THR A 65 7.86 -7.65 -2.74
N ALA A 66 6.94 -8.62 -2.74
CA ALA A 66 5.51 -8.33 -2.62
C ALA A 66 5.17 -7.64 -1.28
N ARG A 67 5.77 -8.09 -0.17
CA ARG A 67 5.63 -7.44 1.13
C ARG A 67 6.25 -6.05 1.17
N ALA A 68 7.40 -5.86 0.53
CA ALA A 68 8.03 -4.54 0.44
C ALA A 68 7.12 -3.54 -0.29
N ILE A 69 6.51 -3.94 -1.41
CA ILE A 69 5.56 -3.11 -2.15
C ILE A 69 4.32 -2.80 -1.31
N LEU A 70 3.78 -3.78 -0.58
CA LEU A 70 2.65 -3.55 0.34
C LEU A 70 3.01 -2.53 1.42
N LEU A 71 4.21 -2.63 2.02
CA LEU A 71 4.68 -1.70 3.05
C LEU A 71 4.90 -0.28 2.51
N LEU A 72 5.33 -0.13 1.25
CA LEU A 72 5.43 1.19 0.62
C LEU A 72 4.07 1.88 0.54
N GLY A 73 3.02 1.15 0.10
CA GLY A 73 1.67 1.70 0.04
C GLY A 73 1.07 1.96 1.42
N ASP A 74 1.25 1.05 2.39
CA ASP A 74 0.81 1.29 3.78
C ASP A 74 1.48 2.54 4.35
N GLY A 75 2.79 2.68 4.15
CA GLY A 75 3.57 3.84 4.58
C GLY A 75 3.06 5.15 3.97
N LEU A 76 2.90 5.20 2.65
CA LEU A 76 2.34 6.37 1.95
C LEU A 76 0.97 6.78 2.51
N TYR A 77 0.07 5.80 2.66
CA TYR A 77 -1.30 6.08 3.09
C TYR A 77 -1.34 6.61 4.52
N PHE A 78 -0.64 5.95 5.46
CA PHE A 78 -0.67 6.36 6.86
C PHE A 78 0.15 7.63 7.11
N ASP A 79 1.22 7.89 6.35
CA ASP A 79 1.92 9.18 6.37
C ASP A 79 0.94 10.32 6.01
N ALA A 80 0.22 10.18 4.90
CA ALA A 80 -0.79 11.15 4.47
C ALA A 80 -1.96 11.30 5.46
N ALA A 81 -2.44 10.19 6.03
CA ALA A 81 -3.55 10.21 6.99
C ALA A 81 -3.16 10.85 8.34
N LEU A 82 -1.91 10.67 8.79
CA LEU A 82 -1.42 11.22 10.05
C LEU A 82 -0.94 12.67 9.93
N GLY A 83 -0.46 13.08 8.76
CA GLY A 83 -0.02 14.45 8.48
C GLY A 83 -1.13 15.51 8.55
N GLY A 84 -2.40 15.07 8.53
CA GLY A 84 -3.55 15.96 8.51
C GLY A 84 -3.70 16.66 7.17
N ALA A 85 -4.90 16.66 6.59
CA ALA A 85 -5.18 17.20 5.26
C ALA A 85 -4.99 18.74 5.09
N ALA A 86 -4.28 19.43 5.99
CA ALA A 86 -4.27 20.90 6.10
C ALA A 86 -2.90 21.57 6.29
N GLU A 87 -1.79 20.87 6.50
CA GLU A 87 -0.47 21.51 6.62
C GLU A 87 0.44 21.08 5.46
N PRO A 88 1.19 22.00 4.84
CA PRO A 88 2.24 21.62 3.91
C PRO A 88 3.22 20.73 4.67
N SER A 89 3.32 19.46 4.28
CA SER A 89 4.29 18.54 4.89
C SER A 89 5.66 19.20 4.89
N ASP A 90 6.40 19.06 5.98
CA ASP A 90 7.66 19.75 6.30
C ASP A 90 8.87 19.29 5.42
N GLY A 91 8.63 19.06 4.12
CA GLY A 91 9.58 18.54 3.14
C GLY A 91 9.86 17.03 3.23
N LEU A 92 9.18 16.30 4.13
CA LEU A 92 9.40 14.88 4.38
C LEU A 92 8.39 13.93 3.70
N SER A 93 7.29 14.46 3.14
CA SER A 93 6.31 13.60 2.45
C SER A 93 6.75 13.29 1.03
N ILE A 94 6.56 12.04 0.62
CA ILE A 94 6.91 11.54 -0.71
C ILE A 94 5.63 11.22 -1.48
N SER A 95 5.53 11.69 -2.72
CA SER A 95 4.37 11.37 -3.57
C SER A 95 4.45 9.92 -4.09
N PRO A 96 3.31 9.28 -4.41
CA PRO A 96 3.32 7.98 -5.06
C PRO A 96 4.12 7.96 -6.36
N GLU A 97 4.07 9.05 -7.12
CA GLU A 97 4.76 9.25 -8.39
C GLU A 97 6.28 9.17 -8.21
N GLU A 98 6.82 9.72 -7.12
CA GLU A 98 8.24 9.60 -6.76
C GLU A 98 8.64 8.16 -6.38
N LEU A 99 7.70 7.35 -5.89
CA LEU A 99 7.94 5.93 -5.62
C LEU A 99 7.77 5.02 -6.84
N MET A 100 7.15 5.47 -7.94
CA MET A 100 6.97 4.64 -9.14
C MET A 100 8.30 4.07 -9.67
N PRO A 101 9.40 4.84 -9.80
CA PRO A 101 10.69 4.29 -10.19
C PRO A 101 11.29 3.29 -9.19
N VAL A 102 10.89 3.34 -7.91
CA VAL A 102 11.28 2.33 -6.89
C VAL A 102 10.52 1.03 -7.16
N VAL A 103 9.20 1.13 -7.35
CA VAL A 103 8.35 -0.03 -7.66
C VAL A 103 8.81 -0.71 -8.95
N ASP A 104 9.13 0.05 -10.00
CA ASP A 104 9.61 -0.50 -11.27
C ASP A 104 10.94 -1.27 -11.11
N ARG A 105 11.86 -0.76 -10.26
CA ARG A 105 13.11 -1.48 -9.95
C ARG A 105 12.87 -2.77 -9.19
N LEU A 106 11.93 -2.78 -8.25
CA LEU A 106 11.55 -3.99 -7.51
C LEU A 106 10.95 -5.05 -8.44
N LEU A 107 10.07 -4.63 -9.36
CA LEU A 107 9.48 -5.52 -10.36
C LEU A 107 10.54 -6.11 -11.30
N ALA A 108 11.43 -5.27 -11.84
CA ALA A 108 12.51 -5.72 -12.73
C ALA A 108 13.50 -6.67 -12.02
N ALA A 109 13.81 -6.41 -10.74
CA ALA A 109 14.67 -7.28 -9.95
C ALA A 109 14.02 -8.64 -9.68
N ALA A 110 12.72 -8.68 -9.37
CA ALA A 110 11.96 -9.90 -9.17
C ALA A 110 11.84 -10.73 -10.46
N GLU A 111 11.64 -10.08 -11.61
CA GLU A 111 11.65 -10.74 -12.92
C GLU A 111 13.03 -11.35 -13.23
N SER A 112 14.10 -10.57 -13.03
CA SER A 112 15.48 -11.05 -13.24
C SER A 112 15.84 -12.23 -12.33
N ALA A 113 15.30 -12.26 -11.11
CA ALA A 113 15.50 -13.38 -10.19
C ALA A 113 14.78 -14.65 -10.64
N ARG A 114 13.61 -14.54 -11.28
CA ARG A 114 12.85 -15.69 -11.83
C ARG A 114 13.43 -16.25 -13.11
N ALA A 115 14.14 -15.44 -13.89
CA ALA A 115 14.76 -15.86 -15.15
C ALA A 115 16.08 -16.64 -14.97
N ARG A 116 16.60 -16.73 -13.74
CA ARG A 116 17.82 -17.46 -13.38
C ARG A 116 17.48 -18.84 -12.83
#